data_AF-A0A9W6S865-F1
#
_entry.id   AF-A0A9W6S865-F1
#
_cell.length_a   1.000
_cell.length_b   1.000
_cell.length_c   1.000
_cell.angle_alpha   90.00
_cell.angle_beta   90.00
_cell.angle_gamma   90.00
#
_symmetry.space_group_name_H-M   'P 1'
#
loop_
_entity.id
_entity.type
_entity.pdbx_description
1 polymer ?
#
loop_
_entity_poly.entity_id
_entity_poly.type
_entity_poly.pdbx_seq_one_letter_code
_entity_poly.pdbx_strand_id
1 'polypeptide(L)'
;MMRPTSLAADPPGEGAAALRTLTAPVLVGVGEHDMPDFFEGGEGLARDLDAGETVVIPAAGHLAPLEQPAAFCTLLRDFVRRLPKQERTGAAKGADLR
;
A
#
# COMPACT_ATOMS: atom_id res chain seq x y z
N MET A 1 -10.86 -27.17 4.39
CA MET A 1 -10.75 -26.64 5.77
C MET A 1 -10.39 -25.16 5.67
N MET A 2 -11.33 -24.28 6.03
CA MET A 2 -11.17 -22.82 5.95
C MET A 2 -10.20 -22.37 7.06
N ARG A 3 -9.13 -21.65 6.71
CA ARG A 3 -8.23 -21.09 7.74
C ARG A 3 -9.03 -20.11 8.59
N PRO A 4 -8.88 -20.12 9.93
CA PRO A 4 -9.49 -19.08 10.76
C PRO A 4 -8.94 -17.73 10.31
N THR A 5 -9.83 -16.82 9.94
CA THR A 5 -9.48 -15.42 9.71
C THR A 5 -9.04 -14.85 11.05
N SER A 6 -7.74 -14.65 11.22
CA SER A 6 -7.22 -13.79 12.29
C SER A 6 -7.89 -12.43 12.13
N LEU A 7 -8.55 -11.96 13.18
CA LEU A 7 -8.94 -10.56 13.24
C LEU A 7 -7.68 -9.71 13.05
N ALA A 8 -7.81 -8.63 12.28
CA ALA A 8 -6.76 -7.63 12.23
C ALA A 8 -6.56 -7.06 13.65
N ALA A 9 -5.31 -6.77 14.00
CA ALA A 9 -5.03 -6.08 15.26
C ALA A 9 -5.74 -4.71 15.28
N ASP A 10 -5.91 -4.15 16.48
CA ASP A 10 -6.40 -2.78 16.63
C ASP A 10 -5.59 -1.82 15.73
N PRO A 11 -6.24 -0.79 15.15
CA PRO A 11 -5.56 0.18 14.32
C PRO A 11 -4.40 0.81 15.12
N PRO A 12 -3.28 1.14 14.45
CA PRO A 12 -2.05 1.58 15.12
C PRO A 12 -2.14 2.92 15.87
N GLY A 13 -3.31 3.57 15.88
CA GLY A 13 -3.59 4.82 16.57
C GLY A 13 -4.62 5.66 15.81
N GLU A 14 -4.77 6.92 16.24
CA GLU A 14 -5.66 7.91 15.61
C GLU A 14 -4.87 8.97 14.84
N GLY A 15 -5.43 9.40 13.70
CA GLY A 15 -4.88 10.48 12.88
C GLY A 15 -3.56 10.17 12.16
N ALA A 16 -2.95 11.21 11.59
CA ALA A 16 -1.75 11.08 10.77
C ALA A 16 -0.52 10.54 11.52
N ALA A 17 -0.46 10.71 12.84
CA ALA A 17 0.63 10.19 13.66
C ALA A 17 0.72 8.65 13.61
N ALA A 18 -0.41 7.96 13.46
CA ALA A 18 -0.45 6.50 13.35
C ALA A 18 0.24 5.99 12.07
N LEU A 19 0.19 6.76 10.98
CA LEU A 19 0.82 6.41 9.71
C LEU A 19 2.33 6.21 9.85
N ARG A 20 2.98 7.01 10.69
CA ARG A 20 4.43 6.97 10.96
C ARG A 20 4.89 5.70 11.68
N THR A 21 3.97 4.90 12.19
CA THR A 21 4.27 3.62 12.84
C THR A 21 4.27 2.45 11.85
N LEU A 22 3.76 2.66 10.63
CA LEU A 22 3.69 1.63 9.60
C LEU A 22 5.08 1.37 9.02
N THR A 23 5.43 0.09 8.89
CA THR A 23 6.72 -0.37 8.34
C THR A 23 6.57 -1.11 7.02
N ALA A 24 5.33 -1.26 6.54
CA ALA A 24 5.06 -1.86 5.25
C ALA A 24 5.44 -0.88 4.13
N PRO A 25 5.98 -1.35 2.99
CA PRO A 25 6.21 -0.49 1.84
C PRO A 25 4.89 0.13 1.35
N VAL A 26 4.94 1.42 0.98
CA VAL A 26 3.78 2.20 0.54
C VAL A 26 4.01 2.78 -0.84
N LEU A 27 2.94 2.87 -1.62
CA LEU A 27 2.86 3.64 -2.86
C LEU A 27 1.75 4.68 -2.69
N VAL A 28 2.05 5.96 -2.92
CA VAL A 28 1.08 7.06 -2.95
C VAL A 28 1.02 7.60 -4.38
N GLY A 29 -0.19 7.76 -4.92
CA GLY A 29 -0.39 8.34 -6.24
C GLY A 29 -1.66 9.16 -6.35
N VAL A 30 -1.63 10.13 -7.26
CA VAL A 30 -2.71 11.09 -7.58
C VAL A 30 -2.93 11.14 -9.08
N GLY A 31 -4.11 11.55 -9.53
CA GLY A 31 -4.38 11.83 -10.93
C GLY A 31 -3.81 13.18 -11.37
N GLU A 32 -3.33 13.28 -12.62
CA GLU A 32 -2.87 14.54 -13.21
C GLU A 32 -3.91 15.68 -13.17
N HIS A 33 -5.19 15.33 -13.25
CA HIS A 33 -6.33 16.25 -13.26
C HIS A 33 -7.03 16.37 -11.90
N ASP A 34 -6.41 15.84 -10.84
CA ASP A 34 -6.94 16.01 -9.49
C ASP A 34 -6.96 17.48 -9.06
N MET A 35 -7.81 17.76 -8.07
CA MET A 35 -7.83 19.07 -7.41
C MET A 35 -6.56 19.27 -6.55
N PRO A 36 -6.11 20.52 -6.31
CA PRO A 36 -4.86 20.78 -5.58
C PRO A 36 -4.75 20.14 -4.19
N ASP A 37 -5.88 19.99 -3.49
CA ASP A 37 -5.95 19.35 -2.18
C ASP A 37 -5.57 17.87 -2.20
N PHE A 38 -5.76 17.17 -3.32
CA PHE A 38 -5.28 15.80 -3.48
C PHE A 38 -3.76 15.72 -3.62
N PHE A 39 -3.13 16.71 -4.28
CA PHE A 39 -1.67 16.78 -4.34
C PHE A 39 -1.10 17.05 -2.94
N GLU A 40 -1.67 18.02 -2.22
CA GLU A 40 -1.29 18.32 -0.83
C GLU A 40 -1.47 17.11 0.09
N GLY A 41 -2.61 16.42 -0.02
CA GLY A 41 -2.90 15.20 0.74
C GLY A 41 -1.96 14.05 0.38
N GLY A 42 -1.66 13.87 -0.92
CA GLY A 42 -0.72 12.87 -1.41
C GLY A 42 0.70 13.11 -0.87
N GLU A 43 1.20 14.34 -0.95
CA GLU A 43 2.48 14.73 -0.34
C GLU A 43 2.47 14.55 1.19
N GLY A 44 1.34 14.87 1.84
CA GLY A 44 1.05 14.56 3.24
C GLY A 44 1.32 13.09 3.59
N LEU A 45 0.59 12.20 2.91
CA LEU A 45 0.69 10.76 3.07
C LEU A 45 2.10 10.26 2.77
N ALA A 46 2.71 10.70 1.67
CA ALA A 46 4.02 10.23 1.25
C ALA A 46 5.10 10.55 2.30
N ARG A 47 5.02 11.73 2.92
CA ARG A 47 5.90 12.15 4.01
C ARG A 47 5.68 11.34 5.30
N ASP A 48 4.42 11.18 5.72
CA ASP A 48 4.10 10.50 6.98
C ASP A 48 4.30 8.98 6.90
N LEU A 49 4.28 8.41 5.69
CA LEU A 49 4.48 6.98 5.43
C LEU A 49 5.91 6.64 4.94
N ASP A 50 6.79 7.63 4.82
CA ASP A 50 8.13 7.48 4.23
C ASP A 50 8.07 6.77 2.84
N ALA A 51 7.08 7.12 2.02
CA ALA A 51 6.77 6.44 0.76
C ALA A 51 7.57 6.96 -0.45
N GLY A 52 8.45 7.94 -0.24
CA GLY A 52 9.15 8.67 -1.31
C GLY A 52 8.27 9.77 -1.93
N GLU A 53 8.40 9.99 -3.24
CA GLU A 53 7.60 10.98 -3.96
C GLU A 53 6.24 10.42 -4.38
N THR A 54 5.20 11.27 -4.35
CA THR A 54 3.89 10.96 -4.90
C THR A 54 3.97 10.76 -6.41
N VAL A 55 3.39 9.68 -6.91
CA VAL A 55 3.36 9.40 -8.36
C VAL A 55 2.12 10.02 -9.01
N VAL A 56 2.29 10.78 -10.09
CA VAL A 56 1.18 11.33 -10.87
C VAL A 56 0.77 10.36 -11.97
N ILE A 57 -0.51 10.00 -12.02
CA ILE A 57 -1.09 9.13 -13.06
C ILE A 57 -1.60 10.03 -14.20
N PRO A 58 -1.02 9.92 -15.41
CA PRO A 58 -1.34 10.81 -16.51
C PRO A 58 -2.78 10.63 -16.98
N ALA A 59 -3.43 11.72 -17.38
CA ALA A 59 -4.80 11.76 -17.89
C ALA A 59 -5.88 11.16 -16.96
N ALA A 60 -5.64 11.14 -15.65
CA ALA A 60 -6.57 10.70 -14.61
C ALA A 60 -6.95 11.84 -13.68
N GLY A 61 -8.17 11.83 -13.14
CA GLY A 61 -8.55 12.57 -11.95
C GLY A 61 -8.68 11.62 -10.76
N HIS A 62 -9.67 11.89 -9.90
CA HIS A 62 -9.76 11.23 -8.59
C HIS A 62 -10.05 9.73 -8.67
N LEU A 63 -10.67 9.29 -9.77
CA LEU A 63 -11.00 7.90 -10.02
C LEU A 63 -9.96 7.23 -10.91
N ALA A 64 -8.67 7.53 -10.69
CA ALA A 64 -7.56 7.06 -11.51
C ALA A 64 -7.57 5.56 -11.87
N PRO A 65 -7.93 4.62 -10.97
CA PRO A 65 -8.05 3.20 -11.34
C PRO A 65 -9.11 2.91 -12.40
N LEU A 66 -10.19 3.70 -12.46
CA LEU A 66 -11.29 3.58 -13.42
C LEU A 66 -11.01 4.38 -14.70
N GLU A 67 -10.43 5.56 -14.57
CA GLU A 67 -10.18 6.47 -15.68
C GLU A 67 -8.96 6.05 -16.51
N GLN A 68 -7.91 5.56 -15.85
CA GLN A 68 -6.67 5.11 -16.49
C GLN A 68 -6.25 3.72 -16.01
N PRO A 69 -7.04 2.65 -16.29
CA PRO A 69 -6.80 1.33 -15.72
C PRO A 69 -5.44 0.75 -16.10
N ALA A 70 -5.00 0.97 -17.35
CA ALA A 70 -3.72 0.44 -17.84
C ALA A 70 -2.51 1.09 -17.15
N ALA A 71 -2.53 2.42 -16.98
CA ALA A 71 -1.48 3.16 -16.29
C ALA A 71 -1.44 2.77 -14.80
N PHE A 72 -2.60 2.75 -14.15
CA PHE A 72 -2.73 2.32 -12.75
C PHE A 72 -2.23 0.88 -12.53
N CYS A 73 -2.66 -0.07 -13.36
CA CYS A 73 -2.25 -1.47 -13.24
C CYS A 73 -0.75 -1.66 -13.47
N THR A 74 -0.16 -0.88 -14.38
CA THR A 74 1.29 -0.91 -14.62
C THR A 74 2.04 -0.41 -13.39
N LEU A 75 1.65 0.76 -12.87
CA LEU A 75 2.23 1.34 -11.66
C LEU A 75 2.16 0.36 -10.46
N LEU A 76 0.99 -0.22 -10.22
CA LEU A 76 0.77 -1.17 -9.12
C LEU A 76 1.63 -2.43 -9.28
N ARG A 77 1.69 -3.00 -10.48
CA ARG A 77 2.49 -4.20 -10.76
C ARG A 77 3.98 -3.94 -10.55
N ASP A 78 4.47 -2.79 -11.00
CA ASP A 78 5.87 -2.43 -10.88
C ASP A 78 6.25 -2.12 -9.42
N PHE A 79 5.35 -1.54 -8.64
CA PHE A 79 5.51 -1.46 -7.19
C PHE A 79 5.62 -2.85 -6.54
N VAL A 80 4.66 -3.75 -6.80
CA VAL A 80 4.65 -5.11 -6.21
C VAL A 80 5.90 -5.90 -6.58
N ARG A 81 6.40 -5.77 -7.82
CA ARG A 81 7.63 -6.43 -8.28
C ARG A 81 8.89 -5.97 -7.56
N ARG A 82 8.91 -4.73 -7.05
CA ARG A 82 10.04 -4.18 -6.27
C ARG A 82 9.99 -4.58 -4.80
N LEU A 83 8.87 -5.11 -4.31
CA LEU A 83 8.75 -5.53 -2.92
C LEU A 83 9.68 -6.72 -2.63
N PRO A 84 10.28 -6.77 -1.44
CA PRO A 84 11.04 -7.93 -1.01
C PRO A 84 10.16 -9.18 -1.09
N LYS A 85 10.68 -10.25 -1.69
CA LYS A 85 10.00 -11.55 -1.68
C LYS A 85 9.80 -11.94 -0.22
N GLN A 86 8.54 -12.15 0.16
CA GLN A 86 8.24 -12.69 1.47
C GLN A 86 8.74 -14.14 1.48
N GLU A 87 9.75 -14.42 2.29
CA GLU A 87 10.14 -15.79 2.57
C GLU A 87 8.92 -16.51 3.17
N ARG A 88 8.47 -17.57 2.50
CA ARG A 88 7.40 -18.41 3.06
C ARG A 88 8.00 -19.15 4.25
N THR A 89 7.83 -18.63 5.46
CA THR A 89 8.14 -19.38 6.67
C THR A 89 7.26 -20.62 6.71
N GLY A 90 7.83 -21.76 6.29
CA GLY A 90 7.17 -23.04 6.34
C GLY A 90 6.91 -23.42 7.80
N ALA A 91 5.64 -23.45 8.20
CA ALA A 91 5.24 -24.13 9.41
C ALA A 91 5.33 -25.64 9.18
N ALA A 92 6.55 -26.18 9.28
CA ALA A 92 6.79 -27.59 9.52
C ALA A 92 7.47 -27.69 10.89
N LYS A 93 6.68 -27.97 11.93
CA LYS A 93 7.21 -28.72 13.07
C LYS A 93 6.40 -30.00 13.16
N GLY A 94 7.05 -31.08 12.76
CA GLY A 94 6.51 -32.43 12.82
C GLY A 94 5.99 -32.74 14.20
N ALA A 95 4.82 -33.38 14.20
CA ALA A 95 4.49 -34.33 15.23
C ALA A 95 5.57 -35.43 15.28
N ASP A 96 5.65 -36.05 16.46
CA ASP A 96 6.39 -37.25 16.82
C ASP A 96 7.73 -37.01 17.52
N LEU A 97 7.71 -37.19 18.84
CA LEU A 97 8.36 -38.35 19.43
C LEU A 97 7.61 -38.72 20.73
N ARG A 98 7.14 -39.96 20.76
CA ARG A 98 6.68 -40.68 21.95
C ARG A 98 7.81 -40.87 22.95
#